data_AF-A0A349VSH9-F1
#
_entry.id   AF-A0A349VSH9-F1
#
_cell.length_a   1.000
_cell.length_b   1.000
_cell.length_c   1.000
_cell.angle_alpha   90.00
_cell.angle_beta   90.00
_cell.angle_gamma   90.00
#
_symmetry.space_group_name_H-M   'P 1'
#
loop_
_entity.id
_entity.type
_entity.pdbx_description
1 polymer ?
#
loop_
_entity_poly.entity_id
_entity_poly.type
_entity_poly.pdbx_seq_one_letter_code
_entity_poly.pdbx_strand_id
1 'polypeptide(L)'
;MINYLYNSRDIAAYFKWAGVSSHQEKEYLNYIFQIGKDILAKPLTKDYDVFEKAVYRDLYYLWSEGYENEFSDIATIAPKGAVSLICDQEFINLESYMKLLALHLIFSRNLPYVHINFTGLMLPLGLKGEFVDFERNVVIACETLHLMTQDVFAQPFDLHLGIPDEMLCLCLEPEFRKSLSTHEDFRKRFLKNAASRLQELKKTSAEIQEKEEKKKQRLLKRKQAREAAKAEKEALAKAAKKTAAKKSDIAAAKAENTKKTTVKKSTKDTK
;
A
#
# COMPACT_ATOMS: atom_id res chain seq x y z
N MET A 1 8.98 12.16 36.89
CA MET A 1 10.19 11.64 36.22
C MET A 1 9.73 11.10 34.87
N ILE A 2 10.35 11.47 33.75
CA ILE A 2 9.89 10.98 32.42
C ILE A 2 10.37 9.55 32.27
N ASN A 3 9.46 8.59 32.46
CA ASN A 3 9.74 7.17 32.26
C ASN A 3 9.65 6.85 30.77
N TYR A 4 10.66 6.19 30.24
CA TYR A 4 10.68 5.72 28.87
C TYR A 4 9.83 4.46 28.76
N LEU A 5 8.75 4.53 27.96
CA LEU A 5 7.75 3.46 27.92
C LEU A 5 8.06 2.44 26.84
N TYR A 6 8.46 2.88 25.65
CA TYR A 6 8.65 1.99 24.50
C TYR A 6 10.09 2.01 23.96
N ASN A 7 10.62 0.82 23.70
CA ASN A 7 11.84 0.59 22.97
C ASN A 7 11.55 0.20 21.49
N SER A 8 12.58 -0.01 20.70
CA SER A 8 12.43 -0.39 19.28
C SER A 8 11.77 -1.75 19.08
N ARG A 9 11.97 -2.68 20.01
CA ARG A 9 11.41 -4.02 19.96
C ARG A 9 9.91 -4.04 20.28
N ASP A 10 9.44 -3.20 21.20
CA ASP A 10 8.02 -3.06 21.51
C ASP A 10 7.24 -2.63 20.25
N ILE A 11 7.82 -1.72 19.46
CA ILE A 11 7.23 -1.21 18.22
C ILE A 11 7.31 -2.27 17.11
N ALA A 12 8.43 -2.97 17.00
CA ALA A 12 8.59 -4.06 16.05
C ALA A 12 7.60 -5.22 16.33
N ALA A 13 7.40 -5.54 17.60
CA ALA A 13 6.42 -6.53 18.04
C ALA A 13 5.01 -6.05 17.69
N TYR A 14 4.68 -4.79 17.95
CA TYR A 14 3.40 -4.22 17.55
C TYR A 14 3.15 -4.32 16.03
N PHE A 15 4.14 -4.04 15.18
CA PHE A 15 3.96 -4.15 13.73
C PHE A 15 3.59 -5.56 13.29
N LYS A 16 4.22 -6.58 13.87
CA LYS A 16 3.90 -7.98 13.61
C LYS A 16 2.54 -8.36 14.19
N TRP A 17 2.31 -8.04 15.46
CA TRP A 17 1.08 -8.35 16.18
C TRP A 17 -0.16 -7.73 15.53
N ALA A 18 -0.09 -6.47 15.08
CA ALA A 18 -1.21 -5.78 14.43
C ALA A 18 -1.27 -6.00 12.91
N GLY A 19 -0.39 -6.82 12.33
CA GLY A 19 -0.34 -7.07 10.89
C GLY A 19 -0.08 -5.81 10.06
N VAL A 20 0.74 -4.88 10.56
CA VAL A 20 1.08 -3.64 9.86
C VAL A 20 1.83 -3.97 8.58
N SER A 21 1.27 -3.53 7.46
CA SER A 21 1.87 -3.79 6.15
C SER A 21 3.11 -2.90 5.90
N SER A 22 4.07 -3.39 5.12
CA SER A 22 5.36 -2.69 4.92
C SER A 22 5.25 -1.28 4.33
N HIS A 23 4.17 -0.99 3.60
CA HIS A 23 3.93 0.37 3.08
C HIS A 23 3.40 1.34 4.14
N GLN A 24 2.87 0.84 5.26
CA GLN A 24 2.37 1.62 6.39
C GLN A 24 3.41 1.78 7.50
N GLU A 25 4.33 0.81 7.67
CA GLU A 25 5.35 0.83 8.72
C GLU A 25 6.09 2.17 8.84
N LYS A 26 6.55 2.73 7.71
CA LYS A 26 7.25 4.03 7.70
C LYS A 26 6.41 5.18 8.25
N GLU A 27 5.12 5.16 7.97
CA GLU A 27 4.21 6.19 8.46
C GLU A 27 3.96 6.05 9.97
N TYR A 28 3.81 4.81 10.45
CA TYR A 28 3.70 4.52 11.88
C TYR A 28 4.98 4.91 12.62
N LEU A 29 6.16 4.60 12.05
CA LEU A 29 7.46 5.01 12.59
C LEU A 29 7.59 6.53 12.66
N ASN A 30 7.20 7.25 11.60
CA ASN A 30 7.25 8.70 11.59
C ASN A 30 6.28 9.30 12.62
N TYR A 31 5.07 8.74 12.73
CA TYR A 31 4.09 9.18 13.72
C TYR A 31 4.61 8.98 15.14
N ILE A 32 5.05 7.77 15.50
CA ILE A 32 5.52 7.47 16.86
C ILE A 32 6.80 8.25 17.21
N PHE A 33 7.66 8.53 16.23
CA PHE A 33 8.84 9.36 16.42
C PHE A 33 8.48 10.83 16.70
N GLN A 34 7.45 11.37 16.04
CA GLN A 34 6.98 12.75 16.27
C GLN A 34 6.44 12.97 17.70
N ILE A 35 5.71 11.98 18.24
CA ILE A 35 5.25 11.96 19.64
C ILE A 35 6.31 11.39 20.59
N GLY A 36 7.47 10.98 20.07
CA GLY A 36 8.41 10.12 20.76
C GLY A 36 9.06 10.74 21.98
N LYS A 37 9.08 12.08 22.09
CA LYS A 37 9.57 12.76 23.30
C LYS A 37 8.82 12.34 24.56
N ASP A 38 7.55 11.97 24.41
CA ASP A 38 6.67 11.64 25.54
C ASP A 38 6.65 10.14 25.85
N ILE A 39 6.99 9.28 24.89
CA ILE A 39 6.77 7.82 25.01
C ILE A 39 7.95 6.93 24.62
N LEU A 40 8.86 7.38 23.77
CA LEU A 40 9.98 6.58 23.28
C LEU A 40 11.23 6.73 24.13
N ALA A 41 12.00 5.65 24.27
CA ALA A 41 13.28 5.67 24.93
C ALA A 41 14.24 6.77 24.41
N LYS A 42 14.86 7.52 25.32
CA LYS A 42 15.80 8.62 25.04
C LYS A 42 16.87 8.35 23.95
N PRO A 43 17.51 7.17 23.86
CA PRO A 43 18.46 6.94 22.77
C PRO A 43 17.79 6.89 21.39
N LEU A 44 16.51 6.52 21.32
CA LEU A 44 15.72 6.41 20.08
C LEU A 44 15.12 7.73 19.63
N THR A 45 14.99 8.74 20.50
CA THR A 45 14.38 10.03 20.16
C THR A 45 15.35 11.04 19.54
N LYS A 46 16.63 10.69 19.42
CA LYS A 46 17.68 11.61 18.92
C LYS A 46 17.72 11.69 17.40
N ASP A 47 17.56 10.57 16.72
CA ASP A 47 17.74 10.44 15.28
C ASP A 47 16.74 9.43 14.72
N TYR A 48 15.97 9.87 13.71
CA TYR A 48 14.97 9.04 13.06
C TYR A 48 15.59 7.86 12.32
N ASP A 49 16.73 8.04 11.66
CA ASP A 49 17.35 6.98 10.85
C ASP A 49 17.89 5.85 11.74
N VAL A 50 18.40 6.21 12.93
CA VAL A 50 18.84 5.24 13.95
C VAL A 50 17.64 4.49 14.53
N PHE A 51 16.56 5.21 14.82
CA PHE A 51 15.32 4.64 15.29
C PHE A 51 14.70 3.66 14.28
N GLU A 52 14.55 4.06 13.02
CA GLU A 52 14.02 3.25 11.93
C GLU A 52 14.85 1.95 11.78
N LYS A 53 16.18 2.07 11.72
CA LYS A 53 17.07 0.89 11.61
C LYS A 53 16.96 -0.02 12.82
N ALA A 54 16.82 0.52 14.03
CA ALA A 54 16.67 -0.29 15.24
C ALA A 54 15.37 -1.09 15.22
N VAL A 55 14.24 -0.46 14.85
CA VAL A 55 12.95 -1.15 14.74
C VAL A 55 13.02 -2.24 13.67
N TYR A 56 13.56 -1.95 12.49
CA TYR A 56 13.68 -2.96 11.44
C TYR A 56 14.57 -4.14 11.84
N ARG A 57 15.72 -3.87 12.48
CA ARG A 57 16.58 -4.93 13.03
C ARG A 57 15.80 -5.81 14.00
N ASP A 58 15.03 -5.21 14.91
CA ASP A 58 14.26 -5.95 15.90
C ASP A 58 13.07 -6.71 15.26
N LEU A 59 12.51 -6.20 14.16
CA LEU A 59 11.47 -6.88 13.39
C LEU A 59 12.01 -8.17 12.74
N TYR A 60 13.21 -8.12 12.16
CA TYR A 60 13.90 -9.32 11.67
C TYR A 60 14.24 -10.30 12.80
N TYR A 61 14.73 -9.79 13.93
CA TYR A 61 15.04 -10.61 15.10
C TYR A 61 13.80 -11.36 15.61
N LEU A 62 12.69 -10.65 15.82
CA LEU A 62 11.43 -11.24 16.27
C LEU A 62 10.92 -12.31 15.29
N TRP A 63 11.05 -12.06 13.98
CA TRP A 63 10.73 -13.07 12.98
C TRP A 63 11.60 -14.32 13.11
N SER A 64 12.91 -14.18 13.30
CA SER A 64 13.81 -15.33 13.46
C SER A 64 13.54 -16.15 14.74
N GLU A 65 12.97 -15.53 15.77
CA GLU A 65 12.53 -16.18 17.00
C GLU A 65 11.11 -16.77 16.92
N GLY A 66 10.45 -16.67 15.76
CA GLY A 66 9.12 -17.23 15.53
C GLY A 66 7.94 -16.32 15.94
N TYR A 67 8.20 -15.03 16.21
CA TYR A 67 7.14 -14.05 16.41
C TYR A 67 6.68 -13.48 15.06
N GLU A 68 5.50 -13.90 14.60
CA GLU A 68 5.00 -13.61 13.25
C GLU A 68 3.75 -12.73 13.23
N ASN A 69 2.82 -12.93 14.15
CA ASN A 69 1.48 -12.34 14.14
C ASN A 69 0.83 -12.30 15.53
N GLU A 70 -0.47 -11.97 15.63
CA GLU A 70 -1.20 -11.88 16.90
C GLU A 70 -1.27 -13.18 17.72
N PHE A 71 -1.08 -14.34 17.09
CA PHE A 71 -1.12 -15.65 17.74
C PHE A 71 0.24 -16.10 18.27
N SER A 72 1.28 -15.30 18.02
CA SER A 72 2.64 -15.61 18.45
C SER A 72 2.77 -15.43 19.96
N ASP A 73 3.59 -16.27 20.59
CA ASP A 73 3.82 -16.23 22.02
C ASP A 73 4.45 -14.89 22.45
N ILE A 74 3.77 -14.16 23.33
CA ILE A 74 4.19 -12.86 23.86
C ILE A 74 5.54 -12.97 24.60
N ALA A 75 5.86 -14.13 25.16
CA ALA A 75 7.14 -14.36 25.84
C ALA A 75 8.35 -14.18 24.92
N THR A 76 8.18 -14.30 23.59
CA THR A 76 9.26 -14.10 22.61
C THR A 76 9.64 -12.64 22.39
N ILE A 77 8.78 -11.69 22.79
CA ILE A 77 9.04 -10.25 22.66
C ILE A 77 10.20 -9.84 23.57
N ALA A 78 10.19 -10.33 24.81
CA ALA A 78 11.26 -10.07 25.77
C ALA A 78 12.47 -10.97 25.46
N PRO A 79 13.66 -10.42 25.16
CA PRO A 79 14.86 -11.26 25.00
C PRO A 79 15.18 -12.04 26.28
N LYS A 80 15.91 -13.14 26.14
CA LYS A 80 16.50 -13.83 27.29
C LYS A 80 17.37 -12.85 28.10
N GLY A 81 17.09 -12.73 29.39
CA GLY A 81 17.76 -11.78 30.28
C GLY A 81 17.24 -10.34 30.21
N ALA A 82 16.12 -10.09 29.52
CA ALA A 82 15.45 -8.80 29.57
C ALA A 82 15.05 -8.43 30.99
N VAL A 83 15.15 -7.13 31.30
CA VAL A 83 14.70 -6.57 32.56
C VAL A 83 13.38 -5.84 32.30
N SER A 84 12.40 -6.11 33.16
CA SER A 84 11.12 -5.43 33.16
C SER A 84 11.30 -3.93 33.46
N LEU A 85 10.57 -3.05 32.76
CA LEU A 85 10.69 -1.59 32.92
C LEU A 85 9.58 -0.98 33.79
N ILE A 86 8.43 -1.63 33.82
CA ILE A 86 7.18 -1.16 34.43
C ILE A 86 6.74 -2.16 35.50
N CYS A 87 6.60 -3.43 35.12
CA CYS A 87 6.14 -4.47 36.02
C CYS A 87 7.30 -5.07 36.83
N ASP A 88 6.98 -5.87 37.84
CA ASP A 88 7.92 -6.79 38.46
C ASP A 88 8.44 -7.80 37.43
N GLN A 89 9.64 -8.32 37.66
CA GLN A 89 10.35 -9.18 36.69
C GLN A 89 9.56 -10.43 36.29
N GLU A 90 8.78 -11.00 37.21
CA GLU A 90 7.94 -12.19 36.97
C GLU A 90 6.74 -11.90 36.05
N PHE A 91 6.42 -10.61 35.85
CA PHE A 91 5.29 -10.11 35.07
C PHE A 91 5.71 -9.39 33.78
N ILE A 92 6.93 -9.65 33.28
CA ILE A 92 7.45 -9.05 32.04
C ILE A 92 6.58 -9.34 30.79
N ASN A 93 5.89 -10.48 30.77
CA ASN A 93 4.94 -10.81 29.69
C ASN A 93 3.68 -9.96 29.77
N LEU A 94 3.21 -9.62 30.99
CA LEU A 94 2.13 -8.68 31.20
C LEU A 94 2.53 -7.29 30.70
N GLU A 95 3.74 -6.84 31.04
CA GLU A 95 4.27 -5.57 30.51
C GLU A 95 4.26 -5.55 28.98
N SER A 96 4.80 -6.59 28.36
CA SER A 96 4.88 -6.71 26.90
C SER A 96 3.48 -6.67 26.27
N TYR A 97 2.52 -7.40 26.84
CA TYR A 97 1.14 -7.40 26.37
C TYR A 97 0.44 -6.03 26.53
N MET A 98 0.56 -5.42 27.71
CA MET A 98 -0.05 -4.11 27.98
C MET A 98 0.56 -3.02 27.09
N LYS A 99 1.85 -3.09 26.78
CA LYS A 99 2.50 -2.21 25.81
C LYS A 99 1.94 -2.37 24.40
N LEU A 100 1.67 -3.60 23.95
CA LEU A 100 1.03 -3.84 22.66
C LEU A 100 -0.37 -3.22 22.60
N LEU A 101 -1.18 -3.41 23.65
CA LEU A 101 -2.53 -2.82 23.74
C LEU A 101 -2.47 -1.29 23.74
N ALA A 102 -1.55 -0.70 24.51
CA ALA A 102 -1.36 0.75 24.55
C ALA A 102 -0.92 1.30 23.18
N LEU A 103 0.06 0.67 22.53
CA LEU A 103 0.45 1.02 21.16
C LEU A 103 -0.72 0.90 20.19
N HIS A 104 -1.52 -0.16 20.30
CA HIS A 104 -2.70 -0.34 19.47
C HIS A 104 -3.68 0.82 19.62
N LEU A 105 -3.98 1.25 20.84
CA LEU A 105 -4.84 2.40 21.12
C LEU A 105 -4.24 3.73 20.63
N ILE A 106 -2.92 3.92 20.79
CA ILE A 106 -2.20 5.11 20.29
C ILE A 106 -2.30 5.21 18.77
N PHE A 107 -2.03 4.11 18.07
CA PHE A 107 -2.11 4.07 16.62
C PHE A 107 -3.55 4.03 16.10
N SER A 108 -4.52 3.61 16.93
CA SER A 108 -5.94 3.42 16.57
C SER A 108 -6.89 4.46 17.16
N ARG A 109 -6.85 5.67 16.61
CA ARG A 109 -7.72 6.79 17.02
C ARG A 109 -9.22 6.50 17.05
N ASN A 110 -9.73 5.64 16.15
CA ASN A 110 -11.15 5.30 16.04
C ASN A 110 -11.57 4.14 16.96
N LEU A 111 -10.61 3.47 17.58
CA LEU A 111 -10.90 2.44 18.57
C LEU A 111 -10.92 3.14 19.94
N PRO A 112 -12.10 3.38 20.52
CA PRO A 112 -12.19 4.12 21.78
C PRO A 112 -11.65 3.31 22.95
N TYR A 113 -11.72 1.98 22.89
CA TYR A 113 -11.31 1.06 23.95
C TYR A 113 -11.08 -0.36 23.39
N VAL A 114 -10.45 -1.22 24.19
CA VAL A 114 -10.36 -2.67 24.00
C VAL A 114 -11.08 -3.36 25.16
N HIS A 115 -11.90 -4.38 24.87
CA HIS A 115 -12.47 -5.22 25.93
C HIS A 115 -11.42 -6.19 26.44
N ILE A 116 -11.25 -6.25 27.76
CA ILE A 116 -10.27 -7.10 28.40
C ILE A 116 -10.90 -7.77 29.62
N ASN A 117 -10.67 -9.07 29.76
CA ASN A 117 -10.90 -9.78 31.00
C ASN A 117 -9.53 -10.00 31.67
N PHE A 118 -9.23 -9.20 32.69
CA PHE A 118 -7.94 -9.26 33.37
C PHE A 118 -7.74 -10.57 34.15
N THR A 119 -8.77 -11.14 34.80
CA THR A 119 -8.64 -12.40 35.55
C THR A 119 -8.21 -13.54 34.64
N GLY A 120 -8.70 -13.52 33.39
CA GLY A 120 -8.36 -14.50 32.36
C GLY A 120 -6.97 -14.35 31.74
N LEU A 121 -6.19 -13.30 32.04
CA LEU A 121 -4.91 -13.04 31.35
C LEU A 121 -3.72 -13.86 31.88
N MET A 122 -3.73 -14.27 33.15
CA MET A 122 -2.55 -14.91 33.74
C MET A 122 -2.12 -16.18 32.99
N LEU A 123 -3.08 -17.02 32.64
CA LEU A 123 -2.81 -18.30 31.97
C LEU A 123 -2.32 -18.12 30.52
N PRO A 124 -3.00 -17.34 29.64
CA PRO A 124 -2.51 -17.07 28.28
C PRO A 124 -1.13 -16.40 28.23
N LEU A 125 -0.78 -15.60 29.23
CA LEU A 125 0.51 -14.92 29.31
C LEU A 125 1.60 -15.77 30.01
N GLY A 126 1.25 -16.96 30.49
CA GLY A 126 2.17 -17.87 31.17
C GLY A 126 2.70 -17.32 32.51
N LEU A 127 1.93 -16.46 33.18
CA LEU A 127 2.31 -15.83 34.44
C LEU A 127 2.21 -16.84 35.60
N LYS A 128 3.22 -16.84 36.48
CA LYS A 128 3.35 -17.82 37.58
C LYS A 128 3.33 -17.22 38.98
N GLY A 129 3.24 -15.89 39.09
CA GLY A 129 3.20 -15.18 40.37
C GLY A 129 1.84 -15.29 41.08
N GLU A 130 1.77 -14.75 42.30
CA GLU A 130 0.51 -14.68 43.05
C GLU A 130 -0.48 -13.69 42.40
N PHE A 131 -1.78 -13.93 42.59
CA PHE A 131 -2.82 -13.08 42.01
C PHE A 131 -2.75 -11.64 42.56
N VAL A 132 -2.41 -11.46 43.84
CA VAL A 132 -2.28 -10.12 44.45
C VAL A 132 -1.15 -9.32 43.79
N ASP A 133 -0.03 -9.98 43.46
CA ASP A 133 1.06 -9.35 42.73
C ASP A 133 0.64 -9.03 41.28
N PHE A 134 -0.15 -9.90 40.66
CA PHE A 134 -0.72 -9.65 39.34
C PHE A 134 -1.60 -8.39 39.35
N GLU A 135 -2.53 -8.26 40.30
CA GLU A 135 -3.40 -7.08 40.41
C GLU A 135 -2.60 -5.80 40.54
N ARG A 136 -1.60 -5.79 41.43
CA ARG A 136 -0.67 -4.66 41.61
C ARG A 136 0.03 -4.32 40.29
N ASN A 137 0.53 -5.31 39.56
CA ASN A 137 1.24 -5.09 38.31
C ASN A 137 0.33 -4.59 37.18
N VAL A 138 -0.93 -5.02 37.13
CA VAL A 138 -1.93 -4.48 36.20
C VAL A 138 -2.18 -2.99 36.47
N VAL A 139 -2.36 -2.61 37.73
CA VAL A 139 -2.53 -1.21 38.13
C VAL A 139 -1.31 -0.37 37.69
N ILE A 140 -0.10 -0.82 38.06
CA ILE A 140 1.15 -0.13 37.69
C ILE A 140 1.28 0.01 36.17
N ALA A 141 0.97 -1.06 35.42
CA ALA A 141 1.02 -1.02 33.96
C ALA A 141 0.01 -0.03 33.37
N CYS A 142 -1.23 -0.02 33.86
CA CYS A 142 -2.25 0.91 33.41
C CYS A 142 -1.84 2.37 33.67
N GLU A 143 -1.45 2.70 34.89
CA GLU A 143 -1.03 4.06 35.26
C GLU A 143 0.20 4.52 34.47
N THR A 144 1.21 3.65 34.35
CA THR A 144 2.47 3.99 33.66
C THR A 144 2.28 4.17 32.16
N LEU A 145 1.34 3.45 31.56
CA LEU A 145 1.02 3.52 30.12
C LEU A 145 -0.10 4.53 29.80
N HIS A 146 -0.54 5.33 30.78
CA HIS A 146 -1.64 6.30 30.63
C HIS A 146 -2.93 5.63 30.10
N LEU A 147 -3.25 4.48 30.68
CA LEU A 147 -4.47 3.72 30.41
C LEU A 147 -5.46 3.91 31.55
N MET A 148 -6.73 4.05 31.19
CA MET A 148 -7.85 4.02 32.12
C MET A 148 -8.76 2.84 31.81
N THR A 149 -9.41 2.33 32.86
CA THR A 149 -10.43 1.29 32.75
C THR A 149 -11.82 1.88 32.93
N GLN A 150 -12.77 1.34 32.17
CA GLN A 150 -14.19 1.65 32.28
C GLN A 150 -14.99 0.36 32.36
N ASP A 151 -16.16 0.41 32.96
CA ASP A 151 -17.13 -0.66 32.87
C ASP A 151 -17.80 -0.72 31.48
N VAL A 152 -18.74 -1.65 31.30
CA VAL A 152 -19.52 -1.82 30.07
C VAL A 152 -20.44 -0.61 29.79
N PHE A 153 -20.73 0.20 30.81
CA PHE A 153 -21.56 1.41 30.74
C PHE A 153 -20.73 2.69 30.58
N ALA A 154 -19.43 2.56 30.27
CA ALA A 154 -18.47 3.65 30.12
C ALA A 154 -18.26 4.51 31.39
N GLN A 155 -18.55 3.96 32.57
CA GLN A 155 -18.17 4.58 33.85
C GLN A 155 -16.73 4.22 34.18
N PRO A 156 -15.91 5.17 34.68
CA PRO A 156 -14.57 4.87 35.14
C PRO A 156 -14.59 3.79 36.23
N PHE A 157 -13.72 2.80 36.10
CA PHE A 157 -13.52 1.75 37.09
C PHE A 157 -12.13 1.89 37.70
N ASP A 158 -12.05 1.94 39.03
CA ASP A 158 -10.80 2.04 39.77
C ASP A 158 -10.24 0.65 40.08
N LEU A 159 -9.11 0.30 39.46
CA LEU A 159 -8.43 -0.98 39.64
C LEU A 159 -7.77 -1.13 41.03
N HIS A 160 -7.57 -0.03 41.78
CA HIS A 160 -7.08 -0.11 43.17
C HIS A 160 -8.07 -0.78 44.11
N LEU A 161 -9.34 -0.89 43.73
CA LEU A 161 -10.39 -1.59 44.47
C LEU A 161 -10.38 -3.10 44.24
N GLY A 162 -9.52 -3.59 43.34
CA GLY A 162 -9.41 -5.00 42.94
C GLY A 162 -9.83 -5.22 41.49
N ILE A 163 -9.36 -6.34 40.92
CA ILE A 163 -9.69 -6.72 39.54
C ILE A 163 -11.00 -7.51 39.53
N PRO A 164 -12.06 -7.02 38.85
CA PRO A 164 -13.31 -7.75 38.74
C PRO A 164 -13.17 -8.92 37.76
N ASP A 165 -13.98 -9.96 37.96
CA ASP A 165 -14.10 -11.10 37.02
C ASP A 165 -14.94 -10.79 35.77
N GLU A 166 -15.33 -9.52 35.61
CA GLU A 166 -16.10 -9.02 34.48
C GLU A 166 -15.19 -8.36 33.44
N MET A 167 -15.67 -8.25 32.19
CA MET A 167 -14.94 -7.54 31.15
C MET A 167 -14.94 -6.04 31.41
N LEU A 168 -13.74 -5.46 31.40
CA LEU A 168 -13.54 -4.01 31.43
C LEU A 168 -13.18 -3.49 30.03
N CYS A 169 -13.47 -2.21 29.82
CA CYS A 169 -13.05 -1.46 28.64
C CYS A 169 -11.76 -0.70 28.98
N LEU A 170 -10.65 -1.07 28.34
CA LEU A 170 -9.36 -0.41 28.48
C LEU A 170 -9.21 0.66 27.41
N CYS A 171 -8.95 1.91 27.80
CA CYS A 171 -8.73 3.02 26.87
C CYS A 171 -7.59 3.94 27.32
N LEU A 172 -7.14 4.82 26.43
CA LEU A 172 -6.17 5.85 26.81
C LEU A 172 -6.84 6.92 27.66
N GLU A 173 -6.13 7.41 28.66
CA GLU A 173 -6.54 8.55 29.47
C GLU A 173 -6.91 9.74 28.57
N PRO A 174 -8.00 10.49 28.84
CA PRO A 174 -8.45 11.56 27.97
C PRO A 174 -7.42 12.68 27.80
N GLU A 175 -6.63 12.97 28.84
CA GLU A 175 -5.58 13.99 28.81
C GLU A 175 -4.42 13.58 27.93
N PHE A 176 -3.95 12.34 28.09
CA PHE A 176 -2.91 11.76 27.24
C PHE A 176 -3.39 11.64 25.78
N ARG A 177 -4.63 11.20 25.55
CA ARG A 177 -5.21 11.17 24.20
C ARG A 177 -5.25 12.56 23.54
N LYS A 178 -5.51 13.62 24.33
CA LYS A 178 -5.48 15.01 23.85
C LYS A 178 -4.05 15.44 23.49
N SER A 179 -3.04 15.10 24.30
CA SER A 179 -1.65 15.44 23.99
C SER A 179 -1.19 14.82 22.67
N LEU A 180 -1.54 13.55 22.43
CA LEU A 180 -1.25 12.82 21.20
C LEU A 180 -1.91 13.41 19.94
N SER A 181 -3.09 14.03 20.10
CA SER A 181 -3.86 14.57 18.97
C SER A 181 -3.43 15.96 18.51
N THR A 182 -2.44 16.56 19.17
CA THR A 182 -1.76 17.79 18.74
C THR A 182 -0.94 17.58 17.46
N HIS A 183 -0.48 16.35 17.20
CA HIS A 183 0.30 16.01 16.00
C HIS A 183 -0.62 15.68 14.82
N GLU A 184 -0.23 16.10 13.62
CA GLU A 184 -1.04 15.90 12.42
C GLU A 184 -1.25 14.40 12.15
N ASP A 185 -2.52 14.00 12.11
CA ASP A 185 -2.92 12.59 12.06
C ASP A 185 -2.33 11.89 10.82
N PHE A 186 -1.50 10.88 11.05
CA PHE A 186 -0.84 10.15 9.95
C PHE A 186 -1.88 9.52 9.03
N ARG A 187 -3.07 9.16 9.52
CA ARG A 187 -4.16 8.61 8.68
C ARG A 187 -4.76 9.67 7.77
N LYS A 188 -4.86 10.93 8.23
CA LYS A 188 -5.27 12.04 7.36
C LYS A 188 -4.22 12.32 6.29
N ARG A 189 -2.93 12.20 6.63
CA ARG A 189 -1.84 12.25 5.65
C ARG A 189 -1.91 11.06 4.68
N PHE A 190 -2.11 9.83 5.16
CA PHE A 190 -2.27 8.62 4.34
C PHE A 190 -3.45 8.72 3.39
N LEU A 191 -4.62 9.16 3.86
CA LEU A 191 -5.81 9.36 3.02
C LEU A 191 -5.56 10.42 1.94
N LYS A 192 -4.87 11.52 2.28
CA LYS A 192 -4.45 12.54 1.29
C LYS A 192 -3.43 11.98 0.29
N ASN A 193 -2.47 11.19 0.76
CA ASN A 193 -1.42 10.57 -0.08
C ASN A 193 -1.99 9.49 -1.00
N ALA A 194 -2.90 8.65 -0.49
CA ALA A 194 -3.61 7.64 -1.26
C ALA A 194 -4.52 8.28 -2.30
N ALA A 195 -5.26 9.34 -1.93
CA ALA A 195 -6.11 10.08 -2.86
C ALA A 195 -5.29 10.75 -3.98
N SER A 196 -4.17 11.41 -3.64
CA SER A 196 -3.28 12.03 -4.63
C SER A 196 -2.63 10.98 -5.54
N ARG A 197 -2.14 9.88 -4.99
CA ARG A 197 -1.57 8.76 -5.78
C ARG A 197 -2.61 8.13 -6.71
N LEU A 198 -3.86 7.99 -6.27
CA LEU A 198 -4.95 7.49 -7.11
C LEU A 198 -5.33 8.48 -8.21
N GLN A 199 -5.25 9.79 -7.95
CA GLN A 199 -5.40 10.82 -8.99
C GLN A 199 -4.24 10.78 -10.00
N GLU A 200 -3.01 10.60 -9.54
CA GLU A 200 -1.85 10.44 -10.41
C GLU A 200 -1.99 9.22 -11.31
N LEU A 201 -2.33 8.06 -10.75
CA LEU A 201 -2.56 6.82 -11.51
C LEU A 201 -3.69 6.97 -12.54
N LYS A 202 -4.78 7.67 -12.18
CA LYS A 202 -5.86 8.00 -13.12
C LYS A 202 -5.36 8.87 -14.28
N LYS A 203 -4.54 9.89 -14.00
CA LYS A 203 -3.93 10.73 -15.04
C LYS A 203 -3.00 9.91 -15.94
N THR A 204 -2.13 9.09 -15.36
CA THR A 204 -1.21 8.25 -16.15
C THR A 204 -1.96 7.25 -17.02
N SER A 205 -3.02 6.63 -16.48
CA SER A 205 -3.88 5.71 -17.24
C SER A 205 -4.59 6.42 -18.40
N ALA A 206 -5.13 7.63 -18.18
CA ALA A 206 -5.78 8.42 -19.22
C ALA A 206 -4.79 8.82 -20.33
N GLU A 207 -3.58 9.24 -19.97
CA GLU A 207 -2.52 9.56 -20.92
C GLU A 207 -2.07 8.35 -21.76
N ILE A 208 -2.02 7.16 -21.15
CA ILE A 208 -1.70 5.91 -21.85
C ILE A 208 -2.82 5.57 -22.84
N GLN A 209 -4.08 5.65 -22.42
CA GLN A 209 -5.23 5.42 -23.32
C GLN A 209 -5.25 6.39 -24.49
N GLU A 210 -5.01 7.69 -24.24
CA GLU A 210 -4.96 8.70 -25.30
C GLU A 210 -3.80 8.44 -26.28
N LYS A 211 -2.64 8.01 -25.79
CA LYS A 211 -1.49 7.61 -26.62
C LYS A 211 -1.82 6.38 -27.46
N GLU A 212 -2.52 5.39 -26.91
CA GLU A 212 -2.96 4.20 -27.65
C GLU A 212 -4.01 4.51 -28.71
N GLU A 213 -4.99 5.36 -28.41
CA GLU A 213 -5.99 5.81 -29.37
C GLU A 213 -5.35 6.60 -30.52
N LYS A 214 -4.43 7.53 -30.21
CA LYS A 214 -3.66 8.26 -31.23
C LYS A 214 -2.83 7.30 -32.10
N LYS A 215 -2.23 6.25 -31.51
CA LYS A 215 -1.53 5.20 -32.28
C LYS A 215 -2.49 4.42 -33.19
N LYS A 216 -3.65 4.01 -32.69
CA LYS A 216 -4.69 3.31 -33.48
C LYS A 216 -5.21 4.17 -34.62
N GLN A 217 -5.51 5.45 -34.38
CA GLN A 217 -5.94 6.39 -35.42
C GLN A 217 -4.85 6.63 -36.48
N ARG A 218 -3.57 6.76 -36.08
CA ARG A 218 -2.44 6.87 -37.01
C ARG A 218 -2.28 5.63 -37.88
N LEU A 219 -2.47 4.43 -37.31
CA LEU A 219 -2.43 3.17 -38.05
C LEU A 219 -3.59 3.06 -39.05
N LEU A 220 -4.81 3.46 -38.65
CA LEU A 220 -5.98 3.52 -39.52
C LEU A 220 -5.78 4.49 -40.70
N LYS A 221 -5.32 5.72 -40.45
CA LYS A 221 -5.02 6.70 -41.51
C LYS A 221 -3.96 6.18 -42.49
N ARG A 222 -2.92 5.49 -42.00
CA ARG A 222 -1.90 4.85 -42.84
C ARG A 222 -2.45 3.72 -43.71
N LYS A 223 -3.37 2.90 -43.19
CA LYS A 223 -4.04 1.86 -43.97
C LYS A 223 -4.91 2.47 -45.07
N GLN A 224 -5.74 3.45 -44.73
CA GLN A 224 -6.59 4.16 -45.71
C GLN A 224 -5.78 4.85 -46.80
N ALA A 225 -4.67 5.52 -46.45
CA ALA A 225 -3.78 6.14 -47.44
C ALA A 225 -3.12 5.11 -48.39
N ARG A 226 -2.77 3.92 -47.88
CA ARG A 226 -2.22 2.82 -48.71
C ARG A 226 -3.28 2.23 -49.64
N GLU A 227 -4.51 2.09 -49.18
CA GLU A 227 -5.64 1.62 -50.00
C GLU A 227 -5.99 2.64 -51.08
N ALA A 228 -6.04 3.93 -50.75
CA ALA A 228 -6.26 5.01 -51.70
C ALA A 228 -5.16 5.05 -52.78
N ALA A 229 -3.88 4.93 -52.40
CA ALA A 229 -2.77 4.89 -53.35
C ALA A 229 -2.80 3.64 -54.26
N LYS A 230 -3.30 2.50 -53.75
CA LYS A 230 -3.53 1.30 -54.59
C LYS A 230 -4.68 1.52 -55.58
N ALA A 231 -5.80 2.08 -55.13
CA ALA A 231 -6.95 2.38 -55.97
C ALA A 231 -6.59 3.40 -57.06
N GLU A 232 -5.79 4.42 -56.75
CA GLU A 232 -5.31 5.42 -57.71
C GLU A 232 -4.37 4.80 -58.76
N LYS A 233 -3.46 3.91 -58.34
CA LYS A 233 -2.62 3.14 -59.28
C LYS A 233 -3.43 2.22 -60.18
N GLU A 234 -4.47 1.57 -59.66
CA GLU A 234 -5.36 0.73 -60.46
C GLU A 234 -6.21 1.57 -61.43
N ALA A 235 -6.67 2.75 -61.02
CA ALA A 235 -7.39 3.68 -61.88
C ALA A 235 -6.50 4.21 -63.01
N LEU A 236 -5.26 4.58 -62.72
CA LEU A 236 -4.24 4.98 -63.71
C LEU A 236 -3.91 3.84 -64.66
N ALA A 237 -3.75 2.61 -64.16
CA ALA A 237 -3.50 1.43 -65.00
C ALA A 237 -4.69 1.10 -65.92
N LYS A 238 -5.93 1.25 -65.44
CA LYS A 238 -7.15 1.10 -66.26
C LYS A 238 -7.27 2.22 -67.30
N ALA A 239 -6.96 3.46 -66.96
CA ALA A 239 -6.94 4.59 -67.88
C ALA A 239 -5.88 4.43 -68.99
N ALA A 240 -4.69 3.94 -68.63
CA ALA A 240 -3.61 3.61 -69.57
C ALA A 240 -3.99 2.47 -70.53
N LYS A 241 -4.66 1.42 -70.03
CA LYS A 241 -5.19 0.33 -70.89
C LYS A 241 -6.28 0.84 -71.84
N LYS A 242 -7.14 1.75 -71.40
CA LYS A 242 -8.21 2.34 -72.23
C LYS A 242 -7.66 3.26 -73.32
N THR A 243 -6.57 3.97 -73.06
CA THR A 243 -5.86 4.79 -74.06
C THR A 243 -5.03 3.95 -75.03
N ALA A 244 -4.47 2.83 -74.58
CA ALA A 244 -3.80 1.86 -75.47
C ALA A 244 -4.80 1.16 -76.42
N ALA A 245 -5.98 0.76 -75.94
CA ALA A 245 -7.05 0.22 -76.76
C ALA A 245 -7.55 1.22 -77.82
N LYS A 246 -7.72 2.50 -77.44
CA LYS A 246 -8.06 3.56 -78.39
C LYS A 246 -6.99 3.78 -79.48
N LYS A 247 -5.71 3.58 -79.16
CA LYS A 247 -4.61 3.67 -80.14
C LYS A 247 -4.55 2.44 -81.06
N SER A 248 -4.90 1.24 -80.60
CA SER A 248 -4.98 0.04 -81.45
C SER A 248 -6.15 0.10 -82.43
N ASP A 249 -7.29 0.66 -82.04
CA ASP A 249 -8.46 0.80 -82.92
C ASP A 249 -8.19 1.82 -84.05
N ILE A 250 -7.44 2.89 -83.77
CA ILE A 250 -6.99 3.87 -84.77
C ILE A 250 -5.95 3.25 -85.73
N ALA A 251 -5.10 2.33 -85.24
CA ALA A 251 -4.14 1.61 -86.08
C ALA A 251 -4.81 0.55 -86.97
N ALA A 252 -5.84 -0.15 -86.48
CA ALA A 252 -6.63 -1.10 -87.26
C ALA A 252 -7.42 -0.40 -88.39
N ALA A 253 -8.01 0.77 -88.12
CA ALA A 253 -8.70 1.57 -89.13
C ALA A 253 -7.75 2.11 -90.23
N LYS A 254 -6.45 2.30 -89.95
CA LYS A 254 -5.45 2.67 -90.96
C LYS A 254 -4.95 1.49 -91.80
N ALA A 255 -4.93 0.27 -91.24
CA ALA A 255 -4.51 -0.94 -91.95
C ALA A 255 -5.56 -1.48 -92.93
N GLU A 256 -6.85 -1.23 -92.66
CA GLU A 256 -7.93 -1.68 -93.55
C GLU A 256 -8.06 -0.82 -94.82
N ASN A 257 -7.59 0.43 -94.78
CA ASN A 257 -7.60 1.33 -95.93
C ASN A 257 -6.39 1.18 -96.88
N THR A 258 -5.39 0.37 -96.52
CA THR A 258 -4.18 0.14 -97.36
C THR A 258 -4.25 -1.14 -98.19
N LYS A 259 -5.23 -2.03 -97.98
CA LYS A 259 -5.40 -3.27 -98.76
C LYS A 259 -6.29 -3.15 -100.01
N LYS A 260 -6.95 -2.00 -100.25
CA LYS A 260 -7.81 -1.80 -101.44
C LYS A 260 -7.11 -1.16 -102.66
N THR A 261 -5.81 -0.89 -102.61
CA THR A 261 -5.13 -0.05 -103.64
C THR A 261 -3.99 -0.71 -104.40
N THR A 262 -3.84 -2.05 -104.38
CA THR A 262 -2.70 -2.72 -105.04
C THR A 262 -3.08 -4.02 -105.77
N VAL A 263 -4.04 -3.97 -106.71
CA VAL A 263 -4.05 -4.89 -107.87
C VAL A 263 -4.66 -4.17 -109.10
N LYS A 264 -3.83 -3.41 -109.84
CA LYS A 264 -4.04 -3.09 -111.27
C LYS A 264 -2.81 -2.36 -111.84
N LYS A 265 -1.88 -3.11 -112.46
CA LYS A 265 -1.14 -2.76 -113.70
C LYS A 265 0.17 -3.53 -113.84
N SER A 266 0.28 -4.25 -114.95
CA SER A 266 1.46 -4.68 -115.72
C SER A 266 1.14 -6.10 -116.23
N THR A 267 1.24 -6.44 -117.50
CA THR A 267 2.11 -5.94 -118.58
C THR A 267 1.45 -6.25 -119.93
N LYS A 268 1.78 -5.40 -120.91
CA LYS A 268 1.44 -5.50 -122.34
C LYS A 268 2.77 -5.69 -123.10
N ASP A 269 2.68 -6.42 -124.22
CA ASP A 269 3.57 -6.46 -125.39
C ASP A 269 4.94 -7.17 -125.31
N THR A 270 5.11 -8.23 -126.12
CA THR A 270 6.06 -8.21 -127.27
C THR A 270 5.80 -9.33 -128.30
N LYS A 271 5.73 -8.90 -129.57
CA LYS A 271 5.97 -9.58 -130.87
C LYS A 271 5.37 -10.96 -131.18
#